data_AF-A0A7K9SGS9-F1
#
_entry.id   AF-A0A7K9SGS9-F1
#
_cell.length_a   1.000
_cell.length_b   1.000
_cell.length_c   1.000
_cell.angle_alpha   90.00
_cell.angle_beta   90.00
_cell.angle_gamma   90.00
#
_symmetry.space_group_name_H-M   'P 1'
#
loop_
_entity.id
_entity.type
_entity.pdbx_description
1 polymer ?
#
loop_
_entity_poly.entity_id
_entity_poly.type
_entity_poly.pdbx_seq_one_letter_code
_entity_poly.pdbx_strand_id
1 'polypeptide(L)' 'AGCPIPQVQNGRIVSPRATYTHKDTVAFECEPGYVLHGQRVIQCQLNNTWEPAVPACEQGECPESALRVNLPP' A
#
# COMPACT_ATOMS: atom_id res chain seq x y z
N ALA A 1 0.12 6.56 23.91
CA ALA A 1 1.05 6.91 22.81
C ALA A 1 0.75 5.97 21.65
N GLY A 2 0.62 6.49 20.45
CA GLY A 2 0.11 5.75 19.31
C GLY A 2 0.39 6.50 18.02
N CYS A 3 0.33 5.79 16.90
CA CYS A 3 0.60 6.38 15.59
C CYS A 3 -0.68 7.00 15.00
N PRO A 4 -0.55 8.09 14.21
CA PRO A 4 -1.69 8.65 13.48
C PRO A 4 -2.22 7.65 12.45
N ILE A 5 -3.46 7.83 11.99
CA ILE A 5 -4.04 6.96 10.96
C ILE A 5 -3.24 7.16 9.66
N PRO A 6 -2.62 6.11 9.08
CA PRO A 6 -1.85 6.26 7.85
C PRO A 6 -2.79 6.53 6.67
N GLN A 7 -2.30 7.21 5.65
CA GLN A 7 -3.05 7.51 4.42
C GLN A 7 -2.26 6.99 3.23
N VAL A 8 -2.86 6.09 2.45
CA VAL A 8 -2.25 5.52 1.23
C VAL A 8 -2.89 6.16 0.01
N GLN A 9 -2.08 6.43 -1.01
CA GLN A 9 -2.55 7.00 -2.28
C GLN A 9 -2.85 5.86 -3.27
N ASN A 10 -3.98 5.92 -3.98
CA ASN A 10 -4.45 4.90 -4.92
C ASN A 10 -4.58 3.47 -4.34
N GLY A 11 -4.85 3.40 -3.04
CA GLY A 11 -5.07 2.15 -2.32
C GLY A 11 -5.95 2.38 -1.10
N ARG A 12 -6.10 1.34 -0.29
CA ARG A 12 -6.88 1.35 0.95
C ARG A 12 -6.18 0.58 2.05
N ILE A 13 -6.57 0.86 3.28
CA ILE A 13 -6.19 0.03 4.44
C ILE A 13 -7.14 -1.17 4.47
N VAL A 14 -6.59 -2.38 4.53
CA VAL A 14 -7.38 -3.63 4.57
C VAL A 14 -8.23 -3.70 5.85
N SER A 15 -7.69 -3.19 6.96
CA SER A 15 -8.38 -3.18 8.26
C SER A 15 -8.13 -1.86 8.99
N PRO A 16 -8.87 -0.79 8.64
CA PRO A 16 -8.70 0.50 9.29
C PRO A 16 -9.20 0.44 10.73
N ARG A 17 -8.36 0.89 11.67
CA ARG A 17 -8.72 1.04 13.09
C ARG A 17 -8.92 2.51 13.41
N ALA A 18 -9.78 2.78 14.40
CA ALA A 18 -9.96 4.13 14.95
C ALA A 18 -8.72 4.64 15.70
N THR A 19 -7.88 3.73 16.19
CA THR A 19 -6.67 4.05 16.96
C THR A 19 -5.63 2.96 16.78
N TYR A 20 -4.36 3.36 16.66
CA TYR A 20 -3.22 2.45 16.55
C TYR A 20 -2.28 2.65 17.73
N THR A 21 -1.93 1.55 18.41
CA THR A 21 -0.98 1.54 19.53
C THR A 21 0.40 1.06 19.06
N HIS A 22 1.42 1.26 19.89
CA HIS A 22 2.76 0.79 19.57
C HIS A 22 2.77 -0.74 19.35
N LYS A 23 3.50 -1.19 18.32
CA LYS A 23 3.50 -2.56 17.78
C LYS A 23 2.25 -2.98 17.01
N ASP A 24 1.25 -2.12 16.83
CA ASP A 24 0.17 -2.42 15.87
C ASP A 24 0.71 -2.43 14.43
N THR A 25 0.19 -3.34 13.62
CA THR A 25 0.51 -3.45 12.20
C THR A 25 -0.69 -3.11 11.34
N VAL A 26 -0.45 -2.44 10.23
CA VAL A 26 -1.48 -2.01 9.28
C VAL A 26 -1.14 -2.53 7.90
N ALA A 27 -2.09 -3.22 7.29
CA ALA A 27 -1.96 -3.75 5.93
C ALA A 27 -2.64 -2.83 4.91
N PHE A 28 -1.96 -2.61 3.80
CA PHE A 28 -2.45 -1.86 2.66
C PHE A 28 -2.71 -2.76 1.47
N GLU A 29 -3.68 -2.34 0.68
CA GLU A 29 -4.09 -3.00 -0.54
C GLU A 29 -4.31 -1.94 -1.61
N CYS A 30 -3.65 -2.13 -2.75
CA CYS A 30 -3.79 -1.23 -3.88
C CYS A 30 -5.05 -1.56 -4.68
N GLU A 31 -5.60 -0.55 -5.34
CA GLU A 31 -6.70 -0.74 -6.27
C GLU A 31 -6.24 -1.61 -7.46
N PRO A 32 -7.15 -2.37 -8.11
CA PRO A 32 -6.80 -3.20 -9.25
C PRO A 32 -6.19 -2.34 -10.38
N GLY A 33 -5.05 -2.78 -10.90
CA GLY A 33 -4.24 -2.02 -11.87
C GLY A 33 -3.12 -1.17 -11.25
N TYR A 34 -3.05 -1.08 -9.93
CA TYR A 34 -1.96 -0.42 -9.21
C TYR A 34 -1.05 -1.46 -8.54
N VAL A 35 0.25 -1.17 -8.56
CA VAL A 35 1.31 -1.96 -7.94
C VAL A 35 1.74 -1.26 -6.66
N LEU A 36 1.79 -2.05 -5.58
CA LEU A 36 2.24 -1.56 -4.29
C LEU A 36 3.75 -1.40 -4.30
N HIS A 37 4.20 -0.15 -4.17
CA HIS A 37 5.61 0.18 -4.06
C HIS A 37 5.97 0.45 -2.60
N GLY A 38 6.89 -0.35 -2.08
CA GLY A 38 7.25 -0.38 -0.65
C GLY A 38 6.67 -1.59 0.07
N GLN A 39 6.40 -1.44 1.36
CA GLN A 39 5.96 -2.55 2.20
C GLN A 39 4.44 -2.59 2.33
N ARG A 40 3.83 -3.73 2.02
CA ARG A 40 2.37 -3.91 2.16
C ARG A 40 1.85 -3.81 3.60
N VAL A 41 2.73 -4.03 4.58
CA VAL A 41 2.41 -3.99 6.01
C VAL A 41 3.41 -3.09 6.71
N ILE A 42 2.92 -2.09 7.43
CA ILE A 42 3.75 -1.19 8.24
C ILE A 42 3.45 -1.42 9.72
N GLN A 43 4.39 -1.09 10.60
CA GLN A 43 4.23 -1.23 12.04
C GLN A 43 4.37 0.12 12.74
N CYS A 44 3.51 0.36 13.72
CA CYS A 44 3.60 1.53 14.58
C CYS A 44 4.76 1.35 15.55
N GLN A 45 5.79 2.19 15.40
CA GLN A 45 6.93 2.21 16.30
C GLN A 45 6.60 2.94 17.60
N LEU A 46 7.40 2.66 18.63
CA LEU A 46 7.34 3.36 19.93
C LEU A 46 7.57 4.87 19.80
N ASN A 47 8.19 5.30 18.69
CA ASN A 47 8.42 6.70 18.36
C ASN A 47 7.18 7.42 17.74
N ASN A 48 6.02 6.75 17.73
CA ASN A 48 4.78 7.22 17.08
C ASN A 48 4.91 7.42 15.56
N THR A 49 5.88 6.73 14.96
CA THR A 49 6.14 6.72 13.51
C THR A 49 5.75 5.37 12.93
N TRP A 50 5.33 5.40 11.66
CA TRP A 50 5.09 4.19 10.91
C TRP A 50 6.37 3.72 10.23
N GLU A 51 6.77 2.48 10.52
CA GLU A 51 7.94 1.89 9.88
C GLU A 51 7.67 0.45 9.41
N PRO A 52 8.06 0.13 8.16
CA PRO A 52 8.58 1.04 7.12
C PRO A 52 7.56 2.11 6.70
N ALA A 53 8.01 3.13 5.93
CA ALA A 53 7.16 4.25 5.52
C ALA A 53 5.91 3.77 4.76
N VAL A 54 4.84 4.59 4.81
CA VAL A 54 3.57 4.27 4.16
C VAL A 54 3.79 3.99 2.67
N PRO A 55 3.35 2.83 2.15
CA PRO A 55 3.58 2.48 0.75
C PRO A 55 2.78 3.39 -0.19
N ALA A 56 3.24 3.50 -1.43
CA ALA A 56 2.52 4.16 -2.49
C ALA A 56 1.97 3.11 -3.46
N CYS A 57 0.71 3.25 -3.87
CA CYS A 57 0.18 2.47 -4.97
C CYS A 57 0.43 3.26 -6.25
N GLU A 58 1.42 2.81 -7.01
CA GLU A 58 1.76 3.38 -8.30
C GLU A 58 1.02 2.61 -9.38
N GLN A 59 0.62 3.27 -10.46
CA GLN A 59 -0.09 2.59 -11.53
C GLN A 59 0.89 1.56 -12.11
N GLY A 60 0.57 0.28 -11.97
CA GLY A 60 1.36 -0.75 -12.61
C GLY A 60 1.26 -0.53 -14.10
N GLU A 61 2.34 -0.74 -14.82
CA GLU A 61 2.23 -0.86 -16.28
C GLU A 61 1.24 -2.00 -16.53
N CYS A 62 -0.01 -1.63 -16.85
CA CYS A 62 -1.06 -2.58 -17.12
C CYS A 62 -0.55 -3.40 -18.31
N PRO A 63 -0.58 -4.75 -18.26
CA PRO A 63 -0.29 -5.54 -19.45
C PRO A 63 -1.33 -5.32 -20.56
N GLU A 64 -2.22 -4.33 -20.46
CA GLU A 64 -2.97 -3.82 -21.62
C GLU A 64 -2.03 -3.32 -22.73
N SER A 65 -0.83 -2.86 -22.39
CA SER A 65 0.24 -2.60 -23.38
C SER A 65 0.96 -3.86 -23.88
N ALA A 66 0.86 -4.98 -23.15
CA ALA A 66 1.28 -6.30 -23.60
C ALA A 66 0.19 -7.03 -24.41
N LEU A 67 -0.99 -6.43 -24.57
CA LEU A 67 -1.96 -6.81 -25.62
C LEU A 67 -1.61 -6.19 -26.98
N ARG A 68 -0.35 -5.81 -27.21
CA ARG A 68 0.23 -5.98 -28.54
C ARG A 68 0.86 -7.37 -28.62
N VAL A 69 0.02 -8.41 -28.54
CA VAL A 69 0.39 -9.72 -29.06
C VAL A 69 0.76 -9.46 -30.52
N ASN A 70 2.04 -9.64 -30.85
CA ASN A 70 2.47 -9.66 -32.24
C ASN A 70 1.71 -10.83 -32.90
N LEU A 71 0.59 -10.50 -33.55
CA LEU A 71 -0.14 -11.42 -34.41
C LEU A 71 0.78 -11.69 -35.61
N PRO A 72 1.34 -12.90 -35.77
CA PRO A 72 2.00 -13.26 -37.02
C PRO A 72 0.94 -13.30 -38.14
N PRO A 73 1.35 -13.03 -39.39
CA PRO A 73 0.43 -12.95 -40.54
C PRO A 73 -0.34 -14.25 -40.80
#